data_AF-A0A969IHY6-F1
#
_entry.id   AF-A0A969IHY6-F1
#
_cell.length_a   1.000
_cell.length_b   1.000
_cell.length_c   1.000
_cell.angle_alpha   90.00
_cell.angle_beta   90.00
_cell.angle_gamma   90.00
#
_symmetry.space_group_name_H-M   'P 1'
#
loop_
_entity.id
_entity.type
_entity.pdbx_description
1 polymer ?
#
loop_
_entity_poly.entity_id
_entity_poly.type
_entity_poly.pdbx_seq_one_letter_code
_entity_poly.pdbx_strand_id
1 'polypeptide(L)' 'MSVIPIQAQASSRGARMLRTALGPEIAAWLEDASVIEVMLNPDGRLWVDRLGA' A
#
# COMPACT_ATOMS: atom_id res chain seq x y z
N MET A 1 -22.02 13.56 -11.37
CA MET A 1 -22.17 12.15 -10.94
C MET A 1 -20.89 11.43 -11.36
N SER A 2 -19.95 11.14 -10.45
CA SER A 2 -18.72 10.42 -10.82
C SER A 2 -18.95 8.91 -10.72
N VAL A 3 -18.66 8.19 -11.79
CA VAL A 3 -18.67 6.72 -11.82
C VAL A 3 -17.31 6.24 -11.36
N ILE A 4 -17.24 5.57 -10.21
CA ILE A 4 -16.02 4.91 -9.74
C ILE A 4 -16.14 3.42 -10.07
N PRO A 5 -15.19 2.81 -10.79
CA PRO A 5 -15.24 1.38 -11.07
C PRO A 5 -15.10 0.58 -9.77
N ILE A 6 -15.84 -0.53 -9.68
CA ILE A 6 -15.83 -1.45 -8.54
C ILE A 6 -14.42 -1.86 -8.09
N GLN A 7 -13.49 -2.03 -9.04
CA GLN A 7 -12.09 -2.34 -8.77
C GLN A 7 -11.39 -1.23 -7.99
N ALA A 8 -11.52 0.02 -8.41
CA ALA A 8 -10.90 1.16 -7.71
C ALA A 8 -11.42 1.31 -6.28
N GLN A 9 -12.70 1.02 -6.05
CA GLN A 9 -13.28 1.06 -4.71
C GLN A 9 -12.83 -0.12 -3.84
N ALA A 10 -12.63 -1.31 -4.43
CA ALA A 10 -12.07 -2.45 -3.73
C ALA A 10 -10.61 -2.20 -3.32
N SER A 11 -9.80 -1.63 -4.23
CA SER A 11 -8.41 -1.26 -3.95
C SER A 11 -8.30 -0.23 -2.83
N SER A 12 -9.13 0.82 -2.84
CA SER A 12 -9.10 1.86 -1.78
C SER A 12 -9.52 1.32 -0.41
N ARG A 13 -10.53 0.43 -0.37
CA ARG A 13 -10.91 -0.26 0.88
C ARG A 13 -9.81 -1.22 1.35
N GLY A 14 -9.20 -1.98 0.44
CA GLY A 14 -8.10 -2.89 0.75
C GLY A 14 -6.90 -2.15 1.34
N ALA A 15 -6.47 -1.05 0.70
CA ALA A 15 -5.39 -0.21 1.21
C ALA A 15 -5.69 0.34 2.61
N ARG A 16 -6.94 0.75 2.87
CA ARG A 16 -7.38 1.19 4.21
C ARG A 16 -7.28 0.08 5.25
N MET A 17 -7.70 -1.14 4.91
CA MET A 17 -7.60 -2.28 5.81
C MET A 17 -6.14 -2.61 6.15
N LEU A 18 -5.26 -2.60 5.14
CA LEU A 18 -3.83 -2.87 5.34
C LEU A 18 -3.16 -1.83 6.25
N ARG A 19 -3.47 -0.54 6.09
CA ARG A 19 -2.94 0.51 6.98
C ARG A 19 -3.30 0.30 8.45
N THR A 20 -4.53 -0.15 8.72
CA THR A 20 -4.95 -0.48 10.09
C THR A 20 -4.25 -1.73 10.61
N ALA A 21 -4.09 -2.76 9.77
CA ALA A 21 -3.57 -4.05 10.18
C ALA A 21 -2.05 -4.08 10.39
N LEU A 22 -1.29 -3.31 9.58
CA LEU A 22 0.17 -3.40 9.51
C LEU A 22 0.91 -2.37 10.39
N GLY A 23 0.17 -1.50 11.08
CA GLY A 23 0.74 -0.51 11.99
C GLY A 23 1.31 0.72 11.27
N PRO A 24 1.77 1.72 12.04
CA PRO A 24 2.03 3.07 11.54
C PRO A 24 3.23 3.16 10.58
N GLU A 25 4.26 2.34 10.75
CA GLU A 25 5.45 2.37 9.89
C GLU A 25 5.13 1.93 8.45
N ILE A 26 4.46 0.78 8.31
CA ILE A 26 4.06 0.27 6.99
C ILE A 26 2.94 1.13 6.40
N ALA A 27 2.06 1.66 7.23
CA ALA A 27 1.03 2.59 6.77
C ALA A 27 1.62 3.83 6.09
N ALA A 28 2.74 4.36 6.60
CA ALA A 28 3.42 5.49 5.98
C ALA A 28 3.93 5.15 4.56
N TRP A 29 4.41 3.93 4.32
CA TRP A 29 4.79 3.51 2.97
C TRP A 29 3.58 3.31 2.05
N LEU A 30 2.45 2.83 2.56
CA LEU A 30 1.21 2.70 1.78
C LEU A 30 0.55 4.04 1.40
N GLU A 31 0.95 5.14 2.04
CA GLU A 31 0.47 6.50 1.74
C GLU A 31 1.44 7.29 0.85
N ASP A 32 2.68 6.82 0.73
CA ASP A 32 3.72 7.48 -0.03
C ASP A 32 3.57 7.20 -1.53
N ALA A 33 3.23 8.23 -2.30
CA ALA A 33 3.05 8.11 -3.75
C ALA A 33 4.34 7.76 -4.52
N SER A 34 5.52 7.87 -3.88
CA SER A 34 6.77 7.42 -4.47
C SER A 34 7.00 5.91 -4.30
N VAL A 35 6.30 5.25 -3.37
CA VAL A 35 6.43 3.81 -3.13
C VAL A 35 5.58 3.04 -4.14
N ILE A 36 6.22 2.12 -4.86
CA ILE A 36 5.59 1.30 -5.90
C ILE A 36 5.15 -0.06 -5.33
N GLU A 37 6.02 -0.67 -4.53
CA GLU A 37 5.82 -2.01 -3.98
C GLU A 37 6.43 -2.13 -2.57
N VAL A 38 5.77 -2.88 -1.70
CA VAL A 38 6.29 -3.29 -0.39
C VAL A 38 6.18 -4.81 -0.29
N MET A 39 7.30 -5.50 -0.11
CA MET A 39 7.35 -6.95 -0.01
C MET A 39 7.92 -7.39 1.34
N LEU A 40 7.17 -8.21 2.07
CA LEU A 40 7.67 -8.91 3.26
C LEU A 40 8.31 -10.24 2.82
N ASN A 41 9.62 -10.32 2.97
CA ASN A 41 10.36 -11.53 2.67
C ASN A 41 10.19 -12.57 3.81
N PRO A 42 10.36 -13.88 3.51
CA PRO A 42 10.27 -14.93 4.52
C PRO A 42 11.28 -14.81 5.68
N ASP A 43 12.38 -14.09 5.48
CA ASP A 43 13.38 -13.79 6.50
C ASP A 43 12.96 -12.66 7.45
N GLY A 44 11.77 -12.10 7.26
CA GLY A 44 11.22 -11.02 8.07
C GLY A 44 11.65 -9.62 7.64
N ARG A 45 12.46 -9.49 6.58
CA ARG A 45 12.86 -8.18 6.06
C ARG A 45 11.82 -7.63 5.09
N LEU A 46 11.65 -6.32 5.12
CA LEU A 46 10.83 -5.60 4.15
C LEU A 46 11.72 -5.04 3.04
N TRP A 47 11.29 -5.27 1.81
CA TRP A 47 11.82 -4.59 0.63
C TRP A 47 10.81 -3.56 0.15
N VAL A 48 11.28 -2.40 -0.27
CA VAL A 48 10.45 -1.28 -0.71
C VAL A 48 10.99 -0.76 -2.03
N ASP A 49 10.17 -0.81 -3.07
CA ASP A 49 10.46 -0.21 -4.36
C ASP A 49 9.96 1.23 -4.41
N ARG A 50 10.73 2.12 -5.05
CA ARG A 50 10.41 3.54 -5.15
C ARG A 50 10.65 4.08 -6.56
N LEU A 51 9.79 5.00 -6.98
CA LEU A 51 9.94 5.73 -8.24
C LEU A 51 11.26 6.50 -8.24
N GLY A 52 12.14 6.17 -9.20
CA GLY A 52 13.39 6.90 -9.44
C GLY A 52 14.59 6.45 -8.61
N ALA A 53 14.54 5.26 -8.00
CA ALA A 53 15.67 4.62 -7.32
C ALA A 53 16.64 3.91 -8.29
#